data_AF-A0A0H1AMN3-F1
#
_entry.id   AF-A0A0H1AMN3-F1
#
_cell.length_a   1.000
_cell.length_b   1.000
_cell.length_c   1.000
_cell.angle_alpha   90.00
_cell.angle_beta   90.00
_cell.angle_gamma   90.00
#
_symmetry.space_group_name_H-M   'P 1'
#
loop_
_entity.id
_entity.type
_entity.pdbx_description
1 polymer ?
#
loop_
_entity_poly.entity_id
_entity_poly.type
_entity_poly.pdbx_seq_one_letter_code
_entity_poly.pdbx_strand_id
1 'polypeptide(L)'
;MSEPRQEWHVASLVVRHRPEARDALAATVGTTVGLELAMQEDTCSVLLQESDGTAGLMASIDVLQAVPGVMAVNLVYHHAEPTSAIDRDLAPATERTEDTTGATA
;
A
#
# COMPACT_ATOMS: atom_id res chain seq x y z
N MET A 1 22.85 -7.38 -17.31
CA MET A 1 22.37 -6.34 -16.38
C MET A 1 20.87 -6.57 -16.28
N SER A 2 20.41 -7.20 -15.20
CA SER A 2 18.99 -7.53 -15.01
C SER A 2 18.22 -6.27 -14.64
N GLU A 3 17.14 -5.98 -15.35
CA GLU A 3 16.25 -4.85 -15.11
C GLU A 3 15.72 -4.91 -13.66
N PRO A 4 15.61 -3.78 -12.93
CA PRO A 4 15.03 -3.77 -11.60
C PRO A 4 13.57 -4.19 -11.74
N ARG A 5 13.27 -5.41 -11.29
CA ARG A 5 11.91 -5.93 -11.20
C ARG A 5 11.17 -4.93 -10.31
N GLN A 6 10.20 -4.20 -10.88
CA GLN A 6 9.39 -3.31 -10.06
C GLN A 6 8.71 -4.19 -9.00
N GLU A 7 8.84 -3.79 -7.74
CA GLU A 7 8.31 -4.50 -6.58
C GLU A 7 7.29 -3.55 -5.96
N TRP A 8 6.02 -3.95 -5.93
CA TRP A 8 5.01 -3.17 -5.25
C TRP A 8 5.05 -3.54 -3.78
N HIS A 9 5.34 -2.56 -2.93
CA HIS A 9 5.36 -2.71 -1.48
C HIS A 9 4.07 -2.13 -0.90
N VAL A 10 3.31 -2.97 -0.21
CA VAL A 10 2.19 -2.54 0.63
C VAL A 10 2.55 -2.84 2.09
N ALA A 11 2.52 -1.82 2.93
CA ALA A 11 2.94 -1.90 4.32
C ALA A 11 1.92 -1.28 5.28
N SER A 12 1.68 -1.97 6.40
CA SER A 12 0.90 -1.41 7.50
C SER A 12 1.82 -0.84 8.56
N LEU A 13 1.64 0.44 8.88
CA LEU A 13 2.43 1.20 9.84
C LEU A 13 1.55 1.53 11.05
N VAL A 14 2.05 1.25 12.24
CA VAL A 14 1.42 1.66 13.50
C VAL A 14 2.25 2.77 14.12
N VAL A 15 1.68 3.98 14.13
CA VAL A 15 2.31 5.18 14.64
C VAL A 15 1.78 5.44 16.04
N ARG A 16 2.66 5.39 17.05
CA ARG A 16 2.34 5.89 18.39
C ARG A 16 2.73 7.36 18.49
N HIS A 17 1.80 8.18 18.94
CA HIS A 17 1.97 9.62 19.04
C HIS A 17 1.27 10.14 20.29
N ARG A 18 1.56 11.40 20.64
CA ARG A 18 0.79 12.11 21.67
C ARG A 18 -0.56 12.58 21.11
N PRO A 19 -1.58 12.84 21.96
CA PRO A 19 -2.88 13.35 21.51
C PRO A 19 -2.79 14.64 20.71
N GLU A 20 -1.85 15.51 21.04
CA GLU A 20 -1.70 16.81 20.38
C GLU A 20 -1.16 16.66 18.94
N ALA A 21 -0.55 15.52 18.61
CA ALA A 21 -0.01 15.25 17.29
C ALA A 21 -1.03 14.62 16.33
N ARG A 22 -2.22 14.25 16.81
CA ARG A 22 -3.25 13.53 16.04
C ARG A 22 -3.62 14.28 14.75
N ASP A 23 -3.98 15.55 14.86
CA ASP A 23 -4.42 16.34 13.69
C ASP A 23 -3.25 16.65 12.74
N ALA A 24 -2.05 16.89 13.29
CA ALA A 24 -0.86 17.11 12.50
C ALA A 24 -0.45 15.86 11.70
N LEU A 25 -0.62 14.68 12.30
CA LEU A 25 -0.38 13.41 11.63
C LEU A 25 -1.38 13.20 10.49
N ALA A 26 -2.68 13.41 10.74
CA ALA A 26 -3.72 13.30 9.71
C ALA A 26 -3.47 14.26 8.53
N ALA A 27 -3.08 15.50 8.83
CA ALA A 27 -2.74 16.48 7.80
C ALA A 27 -1.50 16.07 6.99
N THR A 28 -0.46 15.56 7.66
CA THR A 28 0.76 15.07 6.99
C THR A 28 0.42 13.92 6.04
N VAL A 29 -0.35 12.94 6.51
CA VAL A 29 -0.82 11.80 5.70
C VAL A 29 -1.62 12.28 4.50
N GLY A 30 -2.58 13.19 4.67
CA GLY A 30 -3.39 13.72 3.58
C GLY A 30 -2.61 14.48 2.49
N THR A 31 -1.36 14.87 2.77
CA THR A 31 -0.47 15.53 1.79
C THR A 31 0.62 14.60 1.24
N THR A 32 0.75 13.39 1.78
CA THR A 32 1.80 12.45 1.39
C THR A 32 1.22 11.39 0.46
N VAL A 33 1.70 11.35 -0.78
CA VAL A 33 1.27 10.36 -1.77
C VAL A 33 1.64 8.96 -1.31
N GLY A 34 0.69 8.03 -1.42
CA GLY A 34 0.89 6.62 -1.07
C GLY A 34 0.77 6.32 0.43
N LEU A 35 0.41 7.30 1.26
CA LEU A 35 0.00 7.07 2.64
C LEU A 35 -1.51 7.25 2.81
N GLU A 36 -2.14 6.30 3.48
CA GLU A 36 -3.55 6.33 3.83
C GLU A 36 -3.73 6.13 5.34
N LEU A 37 -4.63 6.89 5.94
CA LEU A 37 -4.99 6.74 7.36
C LEU A 37 -6.10 5.69 7.49
N ALA A 38 -5.75 4.47 7.88
CA ALA A 38 -6.71 3.38 8.04
C ALA A 38 -7.50 3.48 9.36
N MET A 39 -6.86 3.95 10.43
CA MET A 39 -7.48 4.15 11.74
C MET A 39 -6.73 5.24 12.51
N GLN A 40 -7.45 6.02 13.32
CA GLN A 40 -6.84 7.05 14.14
C GLN A 40 -7.52 7.14 15.51
N GLU A 41 -6.73 6.87 16.55
CA GLU A 41 -7.07 6.96 17.96
C GLU A 41 -6.28 8.11 18.61
N ASP A 42 -6.52 8.38 19.89
CA ASP A 42 -5.91 9.52 20.57
C ASP A 42 -4.39 9.42 20.72
N THR A 43 -3.84 8.21 20.77
CA THR A 43 -2.38 8.01 20.97
C THR A 43 -1.76 7.02 19.99
N CYS A 44 -2.56 6.52 19.05
CA CYS A 44 -2.19 5.48 18.13
C CYS A 44 -2.92 5.67 16.81
N SER A 45 -2.19 5.63 15.70
CA SER A 45 -2.75 5.65 14.36
C SER A 45 -2.24 4.47 13.56
N VAL A 46 -3.10 3.89 12.74
CA VAL A 46 -2.75 2.84 11.80
C VAL A 46 -2.83 3.42 10.40
N LEU A 47 -1.74 3.28 9.65
CA LEU A 47 -1.61 3.79 8.29
C LEU A 47 -1.30 2.64 7.35
N LEU A 48 -1.78 2.77 6.12
CA LEU A 48 -1.40 1.95 5.00
C LEU A 48 -0.44 2.74 4.11
N GLN A 49 0.62 2.08 3.65
CA GLN A 49 1.64 2.66 2.81
C GLN A 49 1.79 1.82 1.55
N GLU A 50 1.67 2.46 0.38
CA GLU A 50 1.86 1.85 -0.93
C GLU A 50 3.01 2.54 -1.69
N SER A 51 3.93 1.76 -2.26
CA SER A 51 5.05 2.31 -3.03
C SER A 51 5.68 1.28 -3.96
N ASP A 52 6.27 1.77 -5.06
CA ASP A 52 6.99 0.95 -6.05
C ASP A 52 8.39 0.47 -5.59
N GLY A 53 8.70 0.54 -4.30
CA GLY A 53 9.99 0.11 -3.78
C GLY A 53 10.20 0.42 -2.30
N THR A 54 11.19 -0.24 -1.70
CA THR A 54 11.59 -0.03 -0.30
C THR A 54 11.97 1.44 0.00
N ALA A 55 12.47 2.19 -0.99
CA ALA A 55 12.81 3.60 -0.81
C ALA A 55 11.57 4.47 -0.48
N GLY A 56 10.41 4.18 -1.08
CA GLY A 56 9.16 4.89 -0.80
C GLY A 56 8.63 4.60 0.61
N LEU A 57 8.74 3.34 1.03
CA LEU A 57 8.45 2.93 2.42
C LEU A 57 9.32 3.68 3.43
N MET A 58 10.63 3.74 3.20
CA MET A 58 11.55 4.43 4.12
C MET A 58 11.28 5.94 4.16
N ALA A 59 11.03 6.57 3.00
CA ALA A 59 10.65 7.98 2.95
C ALA A 59 9.35 8.27 3.72
N SER A 60 8.36 7.38 3.62
CA SER A 60 7.11 7.47 4.39
C SER A 60 7.38 7.37 5.90
N ILE A 61 8.24 6.45 6.33
CA ILE A 61 8.63 6.32 7.73
C ILE A 61 9.33 7.61 8.23
N ASP A 62 10.24 8.18 7.45
CA ASP A 62 10.95 9.42 7.81
C ASP A 62 9.99 10.59 7.96
N VAL A 63 9.03 10.75 7.04
CA VAL A 63 7.99 11.79 7.10
C VAL A 63 7.15 11.65 8.37
N LEU A 64 6.73 10.43 8.72
CA LEU A 64 5.93 10.18 9.93
C LEU A 64 6.73 10.43 11.21
N GLN A 65 8.01 10.05 11.25
CA GLN A 65 8.87 10.30 12.40
C GLN A 65 9.18 11.79 12.61
N ALA A 66 9.17 12.59 11.53
CA ALA A 66 9.40 14.02 11.60
C ALA A 66 8.23 14.81 12.21
N VAL A 67 7.03 14.21 12.30
CA VAL A 67 5.85 14.87 12.89
C VAL A 67 6.08 15.08 14.41
N PRO A 68 6.07 16.33 14.90
CA PRO A 68 6.28 16.60 16.32
C PRO A 68 5.25 15.87 17.19
N GLY A 69 5.73 15.13 18.18
CA GLY A 69 4.88 14.35 19.10
C GLY A 69 4.64 12.91 18.64
N VAL A 70 5.11 12.50 17.47
CA VAL A 70 5.30 11.08 17.14
C VAL A 70 6.41 10.50 18.01
N MET A 71 6.14 9.33 18.59
CA MET A 71 7.05 8.65 19.51
C MET A 71 7.64 7.38 18.89
N ALA A 72 6.86 6.68 18.06
CA ALA A 72 7.31 5.47 17.38
C ALA A 72 6.52 5.23 16.11
N VAL A 73 7.18 4.67 15.10
CA VAL A 73 6.56 4.15 13.88
C VAL A 73 6.97 2.69 13.77
N ASN A 74 6.01 1.77 13.88
CA ASN A 74 6.25 0.32 13.83
C ASN A 74 5.70 -0.25 12.53
N LEU A 75 6.55 -0.92 11.76
CA LEU A 75 6.13 -1.69 10.60
C LEU A 75 5.57 -3.04 11.07
N VAL A 76 4.31 -3.32 10.77
CA VAL A 76 3.61 -4.53 11.23
C VAL A 76 3.60 -5.61 10.15
N TYR A 77 3.38 -5.22 8.89
CA TYR A 77 3.32 -6.14 7.77
C TYR A 77 3.88 -5.48 6.51
N HIS A 78 4.53 -6.29 5.69
CA HIS A 78 5.09 -5.91 4.41
C HIS A 78 4.68 -7.00 3.41
N HIS A 79 3.83 -6.64 2.45
CA HIS A 79 3.58 -7.43 1.24
C HIS A 79 4.50 -6.89 0.15
N ALA A 80 5.31 -7.74 -0.46
CA ALA A 80 6.03 -7.44 -1.69
C ALA A 80 5.53 -8.37 -2.78
N GLU A 81 4.93 -7.81 -3.82
CA GLU A 81 4.64 -8.57 -5.03
C GLU A 81 5.48 -8.04 -6.19
N PRO A 82 6.11 -8.92 -6.99
CA PRO A 82 6.73 -8.49 -8.23
C PRO A 82 5.63 -7.96 -9.16
N THR A 83 5.79 -6.74 -9.69
CA THR A 83 4.79 -6.05 -10.54
C THR A 83 4.28 -6.90 -11.71
N SER A 84 5.09 -7.85 -12.18
CA SER A 84 4.70 -8.83 -13.22
C SER A 84 3.58 -9.81 -12.82
N ALA A 85 3.23 -9.90 -11.53
CA ALA A 85 2.17 -10.80 -11.04
C ALA A 85 0.78 -10.13 -11.00
N ILE A 86 0.71 -8.80 -10.90
CA ILE A 86 -0.54 -8.04 -10.76
C ILE A 86 -1.31 -8.00 -12.11
N ASP A 87 -0.59 -7.97 -13.23
CA ASP A 87 -1.17 -7.88 -14.58
C ASP A 87 -1.89 -9.17 -15.04
N ARG A 88 -1.80 -10.26 -14.27
CA ARG A 88 -2.39 -11.56 -14.63
C ARG A 88 -3.89 -11.66 -14.36
N ASP A 89 -4.42 -10.86 -13.44
CA ASP A 89 -5.84 -10.93 -13.02
C ASP A 89 -6.79 -10.05 -13.88
N LEU A 90 -6.24 -9.32 -14.85
CA LEU A 90 -7.02 -8.51 -15.80
C LEU A 90 -7.20 -9.16 -17.18
N ALA A 91 -6.84 -10.44 -17.34
CA ALA A 91 -7.15 -11.17 -18.56
C ALA A 91 -8.69 -11.35 -18.65
N PRO A 92 -9.36 -10.81 -19.67
CA PRO A 92 -10.78 -11.00 -19.83
C PRO A 92 -11.05 -12.50 -19.97
N ALA A 93 -12.01 -13.02 -19.21
CA ALA A 93 -12.51 -14.37 -19.37
C ALA A 93 -13.01 -14.51 -20.82
N THR A 94 -12.17 -15.05 -21.70
CA THR A 94 -12.56 -15.33 -23.09
C THR A 94 -13.74 -16.28 -23.02
N GLU A 95 -14.92 -15.77 -23.35
CA GLU A 95 -16.16 -16.51 -23.48
C GLU A 95 -15.89 -17.78 -24.30
N ARG A 96 -16.01 -18.95 -23.66
CA ARG A 96 -16.14 -20.21 -24.38
C ARG A 96 -17.53 -20.21 -25.00
N THR A 97 -17.65 -19.64 -26.20
CA THR A 97 -18.84 -19.84 -27.02
C THR A 97 -18.90 -21.32 -27.37
N GLU A 98 -19.89 -22.01 -26.82
CA GLU A 98 -20.20 -23.40 -27.13
C GLU A 98 -20.45 -23.53 -28.64
N ASP A 99 -19.56 -24.24 -29.29
CA ASP A 99 -19.67 -24.64 -30.69
C ASP A 99 -20.76 -25.72 -30.79
N THR A 100 -22.03 -25.31 -30.83
CA THR A 100 -23.14 -26.20 -31.23
C THR A 100 -23.14 -26.29 -32.76
N THR A 101 -22.11 -26.94 -33.28
CA THR A 101 -22.06 -27.31 -34.70
C THR A 101 -23.07 -28.45 -34.91
N GLY A 102 -24.13 -28.13 -35.65
CA GLY A 102 -25.19 -29.06 -36.01
C GLY A 102 -24.66 -30.29 -36.76
N ALA A 103 -25.23 -31.45 -36.42
CA ALA A 103 -25.18 -32.65 -37.25
C ALA A 103 -26.60 -33.02 -37.64
N THR A 104 -26.97 -32.65 -38.86
CA THR A 104 -28.10 -33.19 -39.61
C THR A 104 -27.66 -34.52 -40.25
N ALA A 105 -28.35 -35.61 -39.93
CA ALA A 105 -28.62 -36.74 -40.83
C ALA A 105 -29.64 -37.70 -40.19
#